data_AF-A0A9E1LCI7-F1
#
_entry.id   AF-A0A9E1LCI7-F1
#
_cell.length_a   1.000
_cell.length_b   1.000
_cell.length_c   1.000
_cell.angle_alpha   90.00
_cell.angle_beta   90.00
_cell.angle_gamma   90.00
#
_symmetry.space_group_name_H-M   'P 1'
#
loop_
_entity.id
_entity.type
_entity.pdbx_description
1 polymer ?
#
loop_
_entity_poly.entity_id
_entity_poly.type
_entity_poly.pdbx_seq_one_letter_code
_entity_poly.pdbx_strand_id
1 'polypeptide(L)'
;MKNYYKIGLRRLSKLTSFSTLFLIFVGALVKSHEVGLSVPDWPTTYGKQMFAFPLSEMVGGIFYEHGHRMLATIIGFFTLIQAIYLGFSNEPYWLKKLGFIALGTVITQGIFGGITVLFYLPPAVSIIHGILAQTFFVMTIIIAYSLSVERERRKNITVNNSMRDGTLIIVGFVYIQLILGALMRHTASGMAIPDFPTMGGLWFPTFSDSMINNINVILFDMDWDVVSRNQVIIHFLHRLGAVIVTGFIGHFFFKNR
;
A
#
# COMPACT_ATOMS: atom_id res chain seq x y z
N MET A 1 -28.75 24.56 -1.46
CA MET A 1 -28.14 23.60 -0.51
C MET A 1 -27.61 22.31 -1.17
N LYS A 2 -28.36 21.63 -2.06
CA LYS A 2 -27.92 20.37 -2.71
C LYS A 2 -26.57 20.43 -3.47
N ASN A 3 -26.27 21.54 -4.17
CA ASN A 3 -25.02 21.66 -4.93
C ASN A 3 -23.76 21.84 -4.05
N TYR A 4 -23.83 22.67 -3.01
CA TYR A 4 -22.71 22.86 -2.09
C TYR A 4 -22.33 21.57 -1.34
N TYR A 5 -23.33 20.81 -0.91
CA TYR A 5 -23.15 19.50 -0.27
C TYR A 5 -22.37 18.53 -1.18
N LYS A 6 -22.79 18.44 -2.45
CA LYS A 6 -22.15 17.58 -3.45
C LYS A 6 -20.72 18.02 -3.76
N ILE A 7 -20.45 19.33 -3.79
CA ILE A 7 -19.10 19.88 -3.99
C ILE A 7 -18.20 19.56 -2.80
N GLY A 8 -18.70 19.73 -1.56
CA GLY A 8 -17.95 19.41 -0.34
C GLY A 8 -17.54 17.94 -0.29
N LEU A 9 -18.48 17.03 -0.52
CA LEU A 9 -18.23 15.60 -0.55
C LEU A 9 -17.18 15.20 -1.60
N ARG A 10 -17.29 15.77 -2.81
CA ARG A 10 -16.30 15.57 -3.89
C ARG A 10 -14.91 16.05 -3.49
N ARG A 11 -14.79 17.27 -2.94
CA ARG A 11 -13.50 17.83 -2.51
C ARG A 11 -12.87 17.00 -1.40
N LEU A 12 -13.67 16.61 -0.39
CA LEU A 12 -13.21 15.74 0.69
C LEU A 12 -12.69 14.41 0.15
N SER A 13 -13.42 13.74 -0.76
CA SER A 13 -12.97 12.47 -1.32
C SER A 13 -11.63 12.54 -2.06
N LYS A 14 -11.38 13.65 -2.78
CA LYS A 14 -10.10 13.89 -3.47
C LYS A 14 -8.99 14.17 -2.47
N LEU A 15 -9.28 14.98 -1.45
CA LEU A 15 -8.34 15.28 -0.37
C LEU A 15 -7.96 13.98 0.36
N THR A 16 -8.93 13.18 0.81
CA THR A 16 -8.69 11.89 1.47
C THR A 16 -7.82 10.98 0.61
N SER A 17 -8.12 10.85 -0.69
CA SER A 17 -7.35 10.00 -1.60
C SER A 17 -5.91 10.49 -1.77
N PHE A 18 -5.71 11.79 -2.03
CA PHE A 18 -4.38 12.37 -2.18
C PHE A 18 -3.56 12.30 -0.88
N SER A 19 -4.18 12.62 0.26
CA SER A 19 -3.55 12.50 1.57
C SER A 19 -3.19 11.04 1.90
N THR A 20 -4.03 10.07 1.50
CA THR A 20 -3.73 8.63 1.67
C THR A 20 -2.51 8.21 0.85
N LEU A 21 -2.38 8.70 -0.39
CA LEU A 21 -1.18 8.47 -1.20
C LEU A 21 0.07 9.02 -0.48
N PHE A 22 -0.01 10.24 0.03
CA PHE A 22 1.08 10.84 0.80
C PHE A 22 1.40 10.03 2.07
N LEU A 23 0.39 9.57 2.80
CA LEU A 23 0.57 8.73 4.00
C LEU A 23 1.32 7.42 3.70
N ILE A 24 1.04 6.79 2.56
CA ILE A 24 1.76 5.58 2.13
C ILE A 24 3.25 5.87 1.95
N PHE A 25 3.61 7.01 1.34
CA PHE A 25 5.01 7.42 1.24
C PHE A 25 5.64 7.66 2.61
N VAL A 26 4.94 8.34 3.53
CA VAL A 26 5.45 8.55 4.89
C VAL A 26 5.64 7.20 5.61
N GLY A 27 4.73 6.25 5.47
CA GLY A 27 4.90 4.90 6.02
C GLY A 27 6.09 4.15 5.40
N ALA A 28 6.32 4.32 4.10
CA ALA A 28 7.50 3.78 3.43
C ALA A 28 8.80 4.38 3.99
N LEU A 29 8.83 5.68 4.30
CA LEU A 29 9.97 6.32 4.95
C LEU A 29 10.24 5.74 6.34
N VAL A 30 9.20 5.49 7.16
CA VAL A 30 9.36 4.84 8.47
C VAL A 30 10.06 3.49 8.34
N LYS A 31 9.66 2.67 7.37
CA LYS A 31 10.31 1.36 7.15
C LYS A 31 11.70 1.50 6.52
N SER A 32 11.94 2.49 5.65
CA SER A 32 13.24 2.69 4.99
C SER A 32 14.33 3.23 5.90
N HIS A 33 13.95 4.05 6.87
CA HIS A 33 14.86 4.53 7.91
C HIS A 33 14.96 3.57 9.09
N GLU A 34 14.20 2.46 9.09
CA GLU A 34 14.17 1.48 10.18
C GLU A 34 13.74 2.06 11.54
N VAL A 35 12.94 3.12 11.51
CA VAL A 35 12.50 3.90 12.68
C VAL A 35 11.12 3.49 13.20
N GLY A 36 10.61 2.35 12.74
CA GLY A 36 9.26 1.84 13.11
C GLY A 36 9.04 1.55 14.59
N LEU A 37 10.11 1.52 15.39
CA LEU A 37 10.08 1.32 16.85
C LEU A 37 10.65 2.51 17.61
N SER A 38 10.78 3.67 16.97
CA SER A 38 11.29 4.88 17.64
C SER A 38 10.38 5.32 18.79
N VAL A 39 9.05 5.28 18.64
CA VAL A 39 8.07 5.43 19.73
C VAL A 39 7.58 4.03 20.16
N PRO A 40 7.95 3.57 21.38
CA PRO A 40 7.75 2.17 21.79
C PRO A 40 6.34 1.87 22.36
N ASP A 41 5.50 2.88 22.53
CA ASP A 41 4.13 2.76 23.04
C ASP A 41 3.10 3.11 21.96
N TRP A 42 1.85 2.69 22.16
CA TRP A 42 0.70 3.03 21.31
C TRP A 42 -0.59 2.92 22.15
N PRO A 43 -1.59 3.81 22.00
CA PRO A 43 -1.71 4.91 21.03
C PRO A 43 -1.04 6.23 21.48
N THR A 44 -0.42 6.23 22.65
CA THR A 44 0.35 7.37 23.19
C THR A 44 1.70 7.55 22.50
N THR A 45 2.43 8.59 22.88
CA THR A 45 3.83 8.80 22.49
C THR A 45 4.63 9.15 23.74
N TYR A 46 5.42 8.18 24.22
CA TYR A 46 6.13 8.21 25.50
C TYR A 46 5.21 8.56 26.68
N GLY A 47 4.03 7.93 26.74
CA GLY A 47 3.03 8.14 27.79
C GLY A 47 2.26 9.46 27.68
N LYS A 48 2.62 10.36 26.76
CA LYS A 48 1.84 11.57 26.45
C LYS A 48 0.74 11.23 25.45
N GLN A 49 -0.39 11.93 25.54
CA GLN A 49 -1.41 11.88 24.48
C GLN A 49 -0.77 12.35 23.15
N MET A 50 -1.04 11.66 22.04
CA MET A 50 -0.37 11.86 20.74
C MET A 50 -0.31 13.33 20.28
N PHE A 51 -1.42 14.07 20.37
CA PHE A 51 -1.48 15.47 19.95
C PHE A 51 -0.94 16.46 21.00
N ALA A 52 -0.62 15.98 22.20
CA ALA A 52 0.04 16.75 23.25
C ALA A 52 1.57 16.49 23.30
N PHE A 53 2.10 15.61 22.45
CA PHE A 53 3.54 15.37 22.36
C PHE A 53 4.26 16.62 21.79
N PRO A 54 5.30 17.16 22.47
CA PRO A 54 5.94 18.40 22.03
C PRO A 54 6.63 18.28 20.68
N LEU A 55 6.37 19.22 19.77
CA LEU A 55 7.02 19.26 18.45
C LEU A 55 8.55 19.34 18.53
N SER A 56 9.09 19.96 19.58
CA SER A 56 10.54 20.04 19.83
C SER A 56 11.18 18.69 20.16
N GLU A 57 10.39 17.71 20.62
CA GLU A 57 10.84 16.35 20.94
C GLU A 57 10.72 15.40 19.72
N MET A 58 10.12 15.84 18.61
CA MET A 58 10.02 15.08 17.35
C MET A 58 11.34 15.14 16.57
N VAL A 59 12.39 14.54 17.12
CA VAL A 59 13.74 14.53 16.52
C VAL A 59 14.14 13.12 16.07
N GLY A 60 14.95 13.04 15.01
CA GLY A 60 15.45 11.76 14.49
C GLY A 60 14.32 10.82 14.07
N GLY A 61 14.39 9.55 14.49
CA GLY A 61 13.39 8.54 14.14
C GLY A 61 11.98 8.82 14.65
N ILE A 62 11.86 9.54 15.78
CA ILE A 62 10.57 9.95 16.36
C ILE A 62 9.80 10.82 15.36
N PHE A 63 10.48 11.72 14.64
CA PHE A 63 9.85 12.58 13.63
C PHE A 63 9.08 11.78 12.59
N TYR A 64 9.70 10.74 12.03
CA TYR A 64 9.12 9.91 10.99
C TYR A 64 7.95 9.09 11.52
N GLU A 65 8.16 8.41 12.64
CA GLU A 65 7.21 7.42 13.11
C GLU A 65 6.02 8.07 13.86
N HIS A 66 6.26 9.09 14.70
CA HIS A 66 5.17 9.91 15.24
C HIS A 66 4.45 10.71 14.14
N GLY A 67 5.18 11.30 13.19
CA GLY A 67 4.59 12.02 12.06
C GLY A 67 3.68 11.13 11.22
N HIS A 68 4.07 9.88 10.98
CA HIS A 68 3.22 8.88 10.33
C HIS A 68 1.92 8.62 11.11
N ARG A 69 2.00 8.44 12.44
CA ARG A 69 0.83 8.23 13.31
C ARG A 69 -0.15 9.41 13.30
N MET A 70 0.38 10.63 13.36
CA MET A 70 -0.45 11.85 13.30
C MET A 70 -1.19 11.93 11.97
N LEU A 71 -0.49 11.74 10.84
CA LEU A 71 -1.10 11.76 9.51
C LEU A 71 -2.13 10.64 9.35
N ALA A 72 -1.84 9.43 9.84
CA ALA A 72 -2.78 8.30 9.81
C ALA A 72 -4.06 8.64 10.59
N THR A 73 -3.94 9.29 11.75
CA THR A 73 -5.09 9.72 12.57
C THR A 73 -5.92 10.78 11.85
N ILE A 74 -5.29 11.77 11.22
CA ILE A 74 -5.97 12.82 10.43
C ILE A 74 -6.74 12.18 9.25
N ILE A 75 -6.14 11.23 8.55
CA ILE A 75 -6.77 10.53 7.42
C ILE A 75 -7.91 9.62 7.88
N GLY A 76 -7.75 8.96 9.03
CA GLY A 76 -8.84 8.24 9.70
C GLY A 76 -10.03 9.17 9.99
N PHE A 77 -9.76 10.38 10.47
CA PHE A 77 -10.79 11.39 10.72
C PHE A 77 -11.47 11.90 9.43
N PHE A 78 -10.72 12.16 8.36
CA PHE A 78 -11.29 12.49 7.05
C PHE A 78 -12.20 11.37 6.53
N THR A 79 -11.78 10.12 6.71
CA THR A 79 -12.54 8.94 6.29
C THR A 79 -13.83 8.81 7.10
N LEU A 80 -13.79 9.07 8.41
CA LEU A 80 -14.98 9.12 9.26
C LEU A 80 -15.98 10.17 8.78
N ILE A 81 -15.53 11.42 8.60
CA ILE A 81 -16.39 12.49 8.07
C ILE A 81 -16.96 12.08 6.72
N GLN A 82 -16.13 11.55 5.83
CA GLN A 82 -16.55 11.14 4.49
C GLN A 82 -17.59 10.02 4.51
N ALA A 83 -17.46 9.04 5.40
CA ALA A 83 -18.43 7.96 5.58
C ALA A 83 -19.79 8.49 6.08
N ILE A 84 -19.77 9.39 7.07
CA ILE A 84 -20.97 10.06 7.59
C ILE A 84 -21.65 10.89 6.49
N TYR A 85 -20.87 11.70 5.77
CA TYR A 85 -21.33 12.54 4.67
C TYR A 85 -21.91 11.68 3.53
N LEU A 86 -21.30 10.54 3.20
CA LEU A 86 -21.86 9.58 2.25
C LEU A 86 -23.18 8.98 2.75
N GLY A 87 -23.25 8.61 4.04
CA GLY A 87 -24.46 8.03 4.66
C GLY A 87 -25.70 8.90 4.46
N PHE A 88 -25.56 10.20 4.68
CA PHE A 88 -26.64 11.19 4.54
C PHE A 88 -26.83 11.73 3.11
N SER A 89 -25.99 11.33 2.15
CA SER A 89 -26.11 11.76 0.75
C SER A 89 -27.21 11.03 -0.01
N ASN A 90 -27.55 11.50 -1.21
CA ASN A 90 -28.43 10.80 -2.16
C ASN A 90 -27.66 9.85 -3.11
N GLU A 91 -26.42 9.50 -2.77
CA GLU A 91 -25.61 8.59 -3.58
C GLU A 91 -26.11 7.14 -3.48
N PRO A 92 -25.84 6.28 -4.49
CA PRO A 92 -26.27 4.89 -4.49
C PRO A 92 -25.80 4.11 -3.25
N TYR A 93 -26.61 3.14 -2.81
CA TYR A 93 -26.34 2.33 -1.61
C TYR A 93 -24.95 1.67 -1.61
N TRP A 94 -24.49 1.15 -2.75
CA TRP A 94 -23.17 0.51 -2.85
C TRP A 94 -22.02 1.48 -2.53
N LEU A 95 -22.15 2.77 -2.88
CA LEU A 95 -21.13 3.78 -2.60
C LEU A 95 -21.13 4.17 -1.12
N LYS A 96 -22.32 4.25 -0.51
CA LYS A 96 -22.46 4.43 0.94
C LYS A 96 -21.82 3.27 1.70
N LYS A 97 -22.13 2.03 1.30
CA LYS A 97 -21.55 0.81 1.87
C LYS A 97 -20.02 0.82 1.74
N LEU A 98 -19.50 1.19 0.57
CA LEU A 98 -18.05 1.32 0.35
C LEU A 98 -17.41 2.37 1.28
N GLY A 99 -18.09 3.50 1.54
CA GLY A 99 -17.62 4.50 2.51
C GLY A 99 -17.46 3.95 3.92
N PHE A 100 -18.44 3.19 4.41
CA PHE A 100 -18.35 2.54 5.73
C PHE A 100 -17.34 1.38 5.76
N ILE A 101 -17.19 0.61 4.67
CA ILE A 101 -16.15 -0.42 4.56
C ILE A 101 -14.76 0.24 4.60
N ALA A 102 -14.56 1.37 3.91
CA ALA A 102 -13.30 2.12 3.95
C ALA A 102 -12.99 2.63 5.36
N LEU A 103 -14.01 3.11 6.09
CA LEU A 103 -13.88 3.47 7.51
C LEU A 103 -13.47 2.27 8.38
N GLY A 104 -14.13 1.12 8.23
CA GLY A 104 -13.73 -0.10 8.92
C GLY A 104 -12.29 -0.50 8.59
N THR A 105 -11.92 -0.41 7.31
CA THR A 105 -10.57 -0.74 6.82
C THR A 105 -9.49 0.16 7.45
N VAL A 106 -9.71 1.48 7.53
CA VAL A 106 -8.71 2.40 8.13
C VAL A 106 -8.60 2.24 9.65
N ILE A 107 -9.69 1.86 10.33
CA ILE A 107 -9.65 1.50 11.76
C ILE A 107 -8.82 0.23 11.95
N THR A 108 -9.09 -0.82 11.17
CA THR A 108 -8.30 -2.06 11.19
C THR A 108 -6.82 -1.79 10.85
N GLN A 109 -6.55 -0.86 9.94
CA GLN A 109 -5.19 -0.41 9.64
C GLN A 109 -4.49 0.22 10.84
N GLY A 110 -5.16 1.14 11.55
CA GLY A 110 -4.62 1.74 12.77
C GLY A 110 -4.33 0.71 13.86
N ILE A 111 -5.22 -0.28 14.02
CA ILE A 111 -5.02 -1.39 14.97
C ILE A 111 -3.80 -2.22 14.57
N PHE A 112 -3.69 -2.65 13.31
CA PHE A 112 -2.52 -3.40 12.87
C PHE A 112 -1.23 -2.58 12.98
N GLY A 113 -1.27 -1.28 12.69
CA GLY A 113 -0.13 -0.38 12.92
C GLY A 113 0.30 -0.36 14.39
N GLY A 114 -0.64 -0.22 15.32
CA GLY A 114 -0.36 -0.32 16.76
C GLY A 114 0.23 -1.68 17.15
N ILE A 115 -0.32 -2.79 16.63
CA ILE A 115 0.20 -4.15 16.86
C ILE A 115 1.64 -4.27 16.34
N THR A 116 1.98 -3.68 15.19
CA THR A 116 3.37 -3.72 14.71
C THR A 116 4.35 -3.06 15.67
N VAL A 117 3.94 -2.04 16.41
CA VAL A 117 4.79 -1.41 17.44
C VAL A 117 4.85 -2.29 18.68
N LEU A 118 3.69 -2.67 19.21
CA LEU A 118 3.57 -3.40 20.49
C LEU A 118 4.22 -4.79 20.45
N PHE A 119 4.33 -5.41 19.27
CA PHE A 119 4.93 -6.73 19.08
C PHE A 119 6.23 -6.72 18.27
N TYR A 120 6.92 -5.57 18.19
CA TYR A 120 8.27 -5.48 17.60
C TYR A 120 8.35 -5.92 16.11
N LEU A 121 7.44 -5.38 15.29
CA LEU A 121 7.36 -5.56 13.84
C LEU A 121 7.23 -7.03 13.37
N PRO A 122 6.22 -7.81 13.83
CA PRO A 122 6.05 -9.19 13.34
C PRO A 122 5.83 -9.19 11.82
N PRO A 123 6.64 -9.92 11.03
CA PRO A 123 6.60 -9.82 9.57
C PRO A 123 5.20 -10.02 8.98
N ALA A 124 4.47 -11.04 9.44
CA ALA A 124 3.12 -11.31 8.97
C ALA A 124 2.15 -10.14 9.21
N VAL A 125 2.24 -9.49 10.38
CA VAL A 125 1.40 -8.33 10.73
C VAL A 125 1.78 -7.14 9.86
N SER A 126 3.08 -6.87 9.67
CA SER A 126 3.54 -5.77 8.83
C SER A 126 3.17 -5.96 7.34
N ILE A 127 3.21 -7.19 6.83
CA ILE A 127 2.75 -7.54 5.47
C ILE A 127 1.27 -7.26 5.33
N ILE A 128 0.44 -7.77 6.26
CA ILE A 128 -1.01 -7.53 6.26
C ILE A 128 -1.30 -6.03 6.35
N HIS A 129 -0.58 -5.30 7.21
CA HIS A 129 -0.69 -3.86 7.32
C HIS A 129 -0.41 -3.16 5.98
N GLY A 130 0.68 -3.50 5.29
CA GLY A 130 1.02 -2.93 3.98
C GLY A 130 0.00 -3.24 2.88
N ILE A 131 -0.51 -4.48 2.82
CA ILE A 131 -1.54 -4.89 1.83
C ILE A 131 -2.85 -4.15 2.07
N LEU A 132 -3.28 -4.07 3.33
CA LEU A 132 -4.49 -3.35 3.71
C LEU A 132 -4.37 -1.84 3.46
N ALA A 133 -3.19 -1.22 3.62
CA ALA A 133 -2.96 0.19 3.30
C ALA A 133 -3.24 0.48 1.81
N GLN A 134 -2.73 -0.36 0.91
CA GLN A 134 -2.96 -0.24 -0.53
C GLN A 134 -4.42 -0.54 -0.90
N THR A 135 -5.04 -1.51 -0.22
CA THR A 135 -6.46 -1.83 -0.40
C THR A 135 -7.33 -0.63 -0.01
N PHE A 136 -7.04 -0.02 1.14
CA PHE A 136 -7.69 1.21 1.58
C PHE A 136 -7.49 2.35 0.57
N PHE A 137 -6.28 2.54 0.07
CA PHE A 137 -6.01 3.56 -0.96
C PHE A 137 -6.86 3.35 -2.22
N VAL A 138 -6.96 2.12 -2.72
CA VAL A 138 -7.85 1.79 -3.85
C VAL A 138 -9.31 2.12 -3.54
N MET A 139 -9.79 1.83 -2.33
CA MET A 139 -11.15 2.23 -1.92
C MET A 139 -11.33 3.75 -1.98
N THR A 140 -10.35 4.54 -1.49
CA THR A 140 -10.43 6.02 -1.56
C THR A 140 -10.48 6.53 -3.00
N ILE A 141 -9.70 5.93 -3.92
CA ILE A 141 -9.71 6.25 -5.35
C ILE A 141 -11.07 5.93 -5.95
N ILE A 142 -11.61 4.74 -5.66
CA ILE A 142 -12.92 4.33 -6.17
C ILE A 142 -13.99 5.30 -5.67
N ILE A 143 -13.98 5.68 -4.40
CA ILE A 143 -14.96 6.66 -3.88
C ILE A 143 -14.79 8.02 -4.57
N ALA A 144 -13.56 8.53 -4.70
CA ALA A 144 -13.29 9.82 -5.32
C ALA A 144 -13.69 9.85 -6.81
N TYR A 145 -13.37 8.80 -7.57
CA TYR A 145 -13.81 8.63 -8.95
C TYR A 145 -15.33 8.50 -9.03
N SER A 146 -15.93 7.77 -8.09
CA SER A 146 -17.38 7.54 -8.05
C SER A 146 -18.20 8.79 -7.89
N LEU A 147 -17.66 9.76 -7.16
CA LEU A 147 -18.24 11.07 -6.93
C LEU A 147 -17.86 12.07 -8.03
N SER A 148 -16.89 11.77 -8.90
CA SER A 148 -16.35 12.73 -9.87
C SER A 148 -17.34 13.11 -10.97
N VAL A 149 -17.16 14.32 -11.53
CA VAL A 149 -17.88 14.77 -12.74
C VAL A 149 -17.55 13.87 -13.92
N GLU A 150 -16.33 13.37 -14.01
CA GLU A 150 -15.88 12.52 -15.10
C GLU A 150 -16.69 11.22 -15.20
N ARG A 151 -16.96 10.59 -14.06
CA ARG A 151 -17.81 9.41 -14.03
C ARG A 151 -19.24 9.71 -14.46
N GLU A 152 -19.80 10.86 -14.07
CA GLU A 152 -21.13 11.27 -14.53
C GLU A 152 -21.18 11.42 -16.05
N ARG A 153 -20.14 12.03 -16.65
CA ARG A 153 -20.02 12.18 -18.11
C ARG A 153 -19.90 10.84 -18.83
N ARG A 154 -19.29 9.83 -18.20
CA ARG A 154 -19.05 8.49 -18.78
C ARG A 154 -20.14 7.48 -18.46
N LYS A 155 -21.23 7.86 -17.80
CA LYS A 155 -22.28 6.93 -17.32
C LYS A 155 -22.93 6.11 -18.44
N ASN A 156 -22.97 6.64 -19.65
CA ASN A 156 -23.63 6.01 -20.81
C ASN A 156 -22.65 5.32 -21.78
N ILE A 157 -21.36 5.19 -21.42
CA ILE A 157 -20.41 4.45 -22.25
C ILE A 157 -20.67 2.95 -22.06
N THR A 158 -21.01 2.27 -23.14
CA THR A 158 -21.07 0.81 -23.18
C THR A 158 -19.65 0.26 -23.29
N VAL A 159 -19.28 -0.60 -22.35
CA VAL A 159 -17.99 -1.30 -22.35
C VAL A 159 -18.25 -2.74 -22.75
N ASN A 160 -17.51 -3.25 -23.73
CA ASN A 160 -17.65 -4.64 -24.13
C ASN A 160 -17.14 -5.58 -23.00
N ASN A 161 -17.61 -6.83 -22.98
CA ASN A 161 -17.22 -7.78 -21.93
C ASN A 161 -15.71 -8.05 -21.91
N SER A 162 -15.07 -8.13 -23.08
CA SER A 162 -13.62 -8.37 -23.17
C SER A 162 -12.78 -7.27 -22.51
N MET A 163 -13.18 -6.00 -22.63
CA MET A 163 -12.50 -4.87 -22.01
C MET A 163 -12.69 -4.88 -20.50
N ARG A 164 -13.92 -5.16 -20.04
CA ARG A 164 -14.22 -5.30 -18.61
C ARG A 164 -13.41 -6.43 -17.98
N ASP A 165 -13.45 -7.62 -18.58
CA ASP A 165 -12.79 -8.81 -18.05
C ASP A 165 -11.27 -8.64 -18.07
N GLY A 166 -10.70 -8.14 -19.16
CA GLY A 166 -9.27 -7.85 -19.23
C GLY A 166 -8.82 -6.79 -18.22
N THR A 167 -9.64 -5.76 -17.97
CA THR A 167 -9.35 -4.77 -16.91
C THR A 167 -9.35 -5.42 -15.52
N LEU A 168 -10.33 -6.27 -15.23
CA LEU A 168 -10.41 -6.99 -13.95
C LEU A 168 -9.23 -7.95 -13.75
N ILE A 169 -8.80 -8.64 -14.80
CA ILE A 169 -7.62 -9.49 -14.79
C ILE A 169 -6.35 -8.67 -14.50
N ILE A 170 -6.17 -7.53 -15.17
CA ILE A 170 -5.02 -6.65 -14.93
C ILE A 170 -5.02 -6.14 -13.49
N VAL A 171 -6.17 -5.70 -12.97
CA VAL A 171 -6.30 -5.28 -11.56
C VAL A 171 -5.91 -6.42 -10.62
N GLY A 172 -6.35 -7.66 -10.92
CA GLY A 172 -5.97 -8.85 -10.17
C GLY A 172 -4.46 -9.09 -10.16
N PHE A 173 -3.81 -9.07 -11.32
CA PHE A 173 -2.37 -9.25 -11.41
C PHE A 173 -1.58 -8.14 -10.71
N VAL A 174 -1.99 -6.87 -10.86
CA VAL A 174 -1.36 -5.75 -10.15
C VAL A 174 -1.52 -5.92 -8.64
N TYR A 175 -2.68 -6.36 -8.16
CA TYR A 175 -2.90 -6.59 -6.74
C TYR A 175 -2.03 -7.74 -6.19
N ILE A 176 -1.90 -8.84 -6.94
CA ILE A 176 -0.96 -9.93 -6.60
C ILE A 176 0.48 -9.41 -6.57
N GLN A 177 0.88 -8.60 -7.56
CA GLN A 177 2.21 -8.00 -7.61
C GLN A 177 2.49 -7.12 -6.39
N LEU A 178 1.50 -6.36 -5.94
CA LEU A 178 1.59 -5.54 -4.74
C LEU A 178 1.75 -6.38 -3.46
N ILE A 179 1.06 -7.53 -3.37
CA ILE A 179 1.25 -8.51 -2.27
C ILE A 179 2.68 -9.07 -2.30
N LEU A 180 3.18 -9.48 -3.47
CA LEU A 180 4.56 -9.95 -3.64
C LEU A 180 5.57 -8.86 -3.25
N GLY A 181 5.30 -7.60 -3.58
CA GLY A 181 6.12 -6.46 -3.20
C GLY A 181 6.13 -6.23 -1.68
N ALA A 182 4.98 -6.34 -1.03
CA ALA A 182 4.86 -6.25 0.43
C ALA A 182 5.63 -7.39 1.14
N LEU A 183 5.47 -8.63 0.64
CA LEU A 183 6.26 -9.78 1.10
C LEU A 183 7.75 -9.48 0.98
N MET A 184 8.22 -9.15 -0.23
CA MET A 184 9.64 -8.87 -0.51
C MET A 184 10.21 -7.78 0.41
N ARG A 185 9.44 -6.72 0.68
CA ARG A 185 9.87 -5.62 1.56
C ARG A 185 10.01 -6.06 3.02
N HIS A 186 9.04 -6.81 3.53
CA HIS A 186 9.00 -7.17 4.96
C HIS A 186 9.80 -8.45 5.29
N THR A 187 10.20 -9.23 4.29
CA THR A 187 11.17 -10.34 4.42
C THR A 187 12.59 -9.97 4.01
N ALA A 188 12.88 -8.67 3.88
CA ALA A 188 14.18 -8.13 3.46
C ALA A 188 14.72 -8.79 2.17
N SER A 189 13.84 -9.17 1.25
CA SER A 189 14.21 -9.91 0.04
C SER A 189 14.55 -9.01 -1.15
N GLY A 190 14.39 -7.69 -1.01
CA GLY A 190 14.57 -6.73 -2.10
C GLY A 190 15.97 -6.70 -2.72
N MET A 191 17.00 -7.12 -1.96
CA MET A 191 18.39 -7.21 -2.43
C MET A 191 18.88 -8.65 -2.60
N ALA A 192 17.99 -9.65 -2.47
CA ALA A 192 18.39 -11.06 -2.47
C ALA A 192 18.92 -11.59 -3.82
N ILE A 193 18.68 -10.86 -4.92
CA ILE A 193 19.21 -11.18 -6.24
C ILE A 193 20.03 -9.96 -6.66
N PRO A 194 21.37 -10.04 -6.67
CA PRO A 194 22.25 -8.88 -6.77
C PRO A 194 22.38 -8.32 -8.19
N ASP A 195 22.02 -9.10 -9.21
CA ASP A 195 22.15 -8.77 -10.62
C ASP A 195 20.78 -8.63 -11.33
N PHE A 196 20.82 -8.04 -12.52
CA PHE A 196 19.69 -7.89 -13.43
C PHE A 196 20.20 -7.84 -14.89
N PRO A 197 19.55 -8.51 -15.85
CA PRO A 197 18.31 -9.28 -15.76
C PRO A 197 18.48 -10.73 -15.27
N THR A 198 19.72 -11.19 -15.12
CA THR A 198 20.05 -12.51 -14.58
C THR A 198 19.77 -12.62 -13.08
N MET A 199 19.93 -13.84 -12.54
CA MET A 199 19.66 -14.18 -11.15
C MET A 199 20.82 -15.02 -10.61
N GLY A 200 21.84 -14.35 -10.08
CA GLY A 200 23.11 -14.99 -9.70
C GLY A 200 23.88 -15.51 -10.92
N GLY A 201 23.90 -14.74 -12.01
CA GLY A 201 24.56 -15.10 -13.27
C GLY A 201 23.76 -16.06 -14.17
N LEU A 202 22.61 -16.54 -13.73
CA LEU A 202 21.75 -17.46 -14.50
C LEU A 202 20.50 -16.74 -15.05
N TRP A 203 20.12 -17.04 -16.28
CA TRP A 203 18.86 -16.57 -16.87
C TRP A 203 17.62 -17.30 -16.31
N PHE A 204 17.81 -18.55 -15.88
CA PHE A 204 16.77 -19.35 -15.24
C PHE A 204 17.29 -19.85 -13.89
N PRO A 205 16.66 -19.45 -12.78
CA PRO A 205 17.13 -19.81 -11.45
C PRO A 205 16.88 -21.30 -11.18
N THR A 206 17.89 -22.00 -10.65
CA THR A 206 17.77 -23.42 -10.25
C THR A 206 17.31 -23.58 -8.80
N PHE A 207 17.48 -22.54 -7.98
CA PHE A 207 17.26 -22.55 -6.52
C PHE A 207 18.04 -23.65 -5.76
N SER A 208 19.06 -24.22 -6.39
CA SER A 208 19.97 -25.20 -5.79
C SER A 208 20.86 -24.55 -4.72
N ASP A 209 21.38 -25.35 -3.78
CA ASP A 209 22.32 -24.85 -2.77
C ASP A 209 23.57 -24.21 -3.40
N SER A 210 24.06 -24.75 -4.52
CA SER A 210 25.17 -24.15 -5.26
C SER A 210 24.82 -22.75 -5.78
N MET A 211 23.62 -22.55 -6.34
CA MET A 211 23.19 -21.22 -6.78
C MET A 211 23.06 -20.24 -5.60
N ILE A 212 22.48 -20.67 -4.48
CA ILE A 212 22.34 -19.82 -3.28
C ILE A 212 23.71 -19.45 -2.71
N ASN A 213 24.65 -20.41 -2.67
CA ASN A 213 26.03 -20.14 -2.25
C ASN A 213 26.73 -19.15 -3.18
N ASN A 214 26.58 -19.30 -4.50
CA ASN A 214 27.16 -18.34 -5.46
C ASN A 214 26.59 -16.93 -5.27
N ILE A 215 25.27 -16.79 -5.06
CA ILE A 215 24.65 -15.50 -4.73
C ILE A 215 25.26 -14.93 -3.44
N ASN A 216 25.38 -15.74 -2.39
CA ASN A 216 25.94 -15.29 -1.12
C ASN A 216 27.43 -14.90 -1.19
N VAL A 217 28.20 -15.53 -2.08
CA VAL A 217 29.59 -15.09 -2.37
C VAL A 217 29.58 -13.70 -3.01
N ILE A 218 28.73 -13.47 -4.01
CA ILE A 218 28.60 -12.15 -4.65
C ILE A 218 28.17 -11.09 -3.62
N LEU A 219 27.18 -11.40 -2.78
CA LEU A 219 26.70 -10.48 -1.74
C LEU A 219 27.79 -10.17 -0.70
N PHE A 220 28.59 -11.17 -0.31
CA PHE A 220 29.71 -10.99 0.58
C PHE A 220 30.78 -10.05 -0.01
N ASP A 221 31.11 -10.20 -1.29
CA ASP A 221 32.03 -9.29 -2.00
C ASP A 221 31.50 -7.85 -2.09
N MET A 222 30.18 -7.67 -1.99
CA MET A 222 29.50 -6.37 -1.97
C MET A 222 29.30 -5.80 -0.56
N ASP A 223 29.79 -6.48 0.48
CA ASP A 223 29.56 -6.15 1.90
C ASP A 223 28.07 -6.11 2.28
N TRP A 224 27.27 -7.01 1.69
CA TRP A 224 25.83 -7.15 1.96
C TRP A 224 25.53 -8.44 2.73
N ASP A 225 24.41 -8.41 3.46
CA ASP A 225 23.94 -9.57 4.23
C ASP A 225 23.67 -10.77 3.33
N VAL A 226 24.06 -11.95 3.82
CA VAL A 226 23.72 -13.23 3.19
C VAL A 226 22.22 -13.47 3.20
N VAL A 227 21.74 -14.17 2.19
CA VAL A 227 20.31 -14.46 2.00
C VAL A 227 20.00 -15.94 1.99
N SER A 228 18.78 -16.25 2.38
CA SER A 228 18.19 -17.58 2.31
C SER A 228 17.59 -17.86 0.93
N ARG A 229 17.42 -19.15 0.62
CA ARG A 229 16.70 -19.60 -0.59
C ARG A 229 15.31 -18.99 -0.72
N ASN A 230 14.58 -18.85 0.39
CA ASN A 230 13.23 -18.30 0.40
C ASN A 230 13.22 -16.82 -0.03
N GLN A 231 14.20 -16.03 0.41
CA GLN A 231 14.31 -14.63 -0.01
C GLN A 231 14.60 -14.51 -1.51
N VAL A 232 15.45 -15.38 -2.05
CA VAL A 232 15.71 -15.46 -3.50
C VAL A 232 14.43 -15.83 -4.28
N ILE A 233 13.67 -16.82 -3.80
CA ILE A 233 12.38 -17.21 -4.42
C ILE A 233 11.38 -16.06 -4.38
N ILE A 234 11.23 -15.36 -3.25
CA ILE A 234 10.30 -14.23 -3.12
C ILE A 234 10.68 -13.11 -4.11
N HIS A 235 11.96 -12.76 -4.19
CA HIS A 235 12.44 -11.75 -5.13
C HIS A 235 12.21 -12.19 -6.58
N PHE A 236 12.51 -13.44 -6.92
CA PHE A 236 12.22 -13.98 -8.26
C PHE A 236 10.73 -13.91 -8.60
N LEU A 237 9.83 -14.36 -7.71
CA LEU A 237 8.39 -14.34 -7.93
C LEU A 237 7.88 -12.91 -8.15
N HIS A 238 8.40 -11.93 -7.39
CA HIS A 238 8.10 -10.52 -7.63
C HIS A 238 8.58 -10.05 -9.01
N ARG A 239 9.79 -10.41 -9.46
CA ARG A 239 10.28 -10.08 -10.81
C ARG A 239 9.44 -10.72 -11.92
N LEU A 240 9.13 -12.02 -11.77
CA LEU A 240 8.29 -12.76 -12.70
C LEU A 240 6.89 -12.16 -12.80
N GLY A 241 6.28 -11.82 -11.66
CA GLY A 241 4.98 -11.16 -11.61
C GLY A 241 4.99 -9.82 -12.33
N ALA A 242 6.06 -9.02 -12.20
CA ALA A 242 6.20 -7.76 -12.93
C ALA A 242 6.22 -7.99 -14.46
N VAL A 243 6.97 -8.99 -14.94
CA VAL A 243 7.00 -9.36 -16.37
C VAL A 243 5.61 -9.79 -16.86
N ILE A 244 4.89 -10.60 -16.08
CA ILE A 244 3.53 -11.05 -16.40
C ILE A 244 2.59 -9.83 -16.49
N VAL A 245 2.60 -8.94 -15.50
CA VAL A 245 1.78 -7.72 -15.49
C VAL A 245 2.06 -6.86 -16.72
N THR A 246 3.34 -6.59 -17.03
CA THR A 246 3.73 -5.78 -18.18
C THR A 246 3.31 -6.42 -19.50
N GLY A 247 3.53 -7.74 -19.64
CA GLY A 247 3.12 -8.49 -20.83
C GLY A 247 1.60 -8.47 -21.04
N PHE A 248 0.82 -8.66 -19.98
CA PHE A 248 -0.65 -8.60 -20.06
C PHE A 248 -1.16 -7.19 -20.38
N ILE A 249 -0.59 -6.14 -19.78
CA ILE A 249 -0.95 -4.75 -20.13
C ILE A 249 -0.64 -4.47 -21.60
N GLY A 250 0.53 -4.88 -22.08
CA GLY A 250 0.93 -4.75 -23.48
C GLY A 250 -0.06 -5.47 -24.40
N HIS A 251 -0.33 -6.76 -24.15
CA HIS A 251 -1.28 -7.55 -24.94
C HIS A 251 -2.67 -6.91 -24.96
N PHE A 252 -3.19 -6.51 -23.79
CA PHE A 252 -4.51 -5.90 -23.66
C PHE A 252 -4.59 -4.56 -24.40
N PHE A 253 -3.53 -3.74 -24.35
CA PHE A 253 -3.47 -2.47 -25.07
C PHE A 253 -3.48 -2.67 -26.59
N PHE A 254 -2.70 -3.62 -27.11
CA PHE A 254 -2.65 -3.90 -28.55
C PHE A 254 -3.92 -4.57 -29.09
N LYS A 255 -4.59 -5.41 -28.29
CA LYS A 255 -5.83 -6.10 -28.68
C LYS A 255 -7.04 -5.16 -28.78
N ASN A 256 -7.08 -4.10 -27.97
CA ASN A 256 -8.24 -3.19 -27.87
C ASN A 256 -7.99 -1.80 -28.51
N ARG A 257 -6.91 -1.64 -29.28
CA ARG A 257 -6.79 -0.56 -30.26
C ARG A 257 -7.62 -0.89 -31.50
#